data_AF-A0A7R8L526-F1
#
_entry.id   AF-A0A7R8L526-F1
#
_cell.length_a   1.000
_cell.length_b   1.000
_cell.length_c   1.000
_cell.angle_alpha   90.00
_cell.angle_beta   90.00
_cell.angle_gamma   90.00
#
_symmetry.space_group_name_H-M   'P 1'
#
loop_
_entity.id
_entity.type
_entity.pdbx_description
1 polymer ?
#
loop_
_entity_poly.entity_id
_entity_poly.type
_entity_poly.pdbx_seq_one_letter_code
_entity_poly.pdbx_strand_id
1 'polypeptide(L)'
;MFLRTLRLRRKDGSEAEYVRLVESYREKGQVKQRIVATLGRKDLLAPHLDRLAELLGRSAPASPRALKPQESTVWGPTLVARHLWKELGMEELLEEKRGKGKGLSLAERAFVLVVNRLLSPGSEHALAQWLETDYVPDGRGERIRPVWKQNGRVRVDPRFLWPWYRTLDELIGRKERTLGVRSRMIAYCFLEEMRMGLLPCF
;
A
#
# COMPACT_ATOMS: atom_id res chain seq x y z
N MET A 1 -18.21 5.36 27.28
CA MET A 1 -17.85 6.65 27.90
C MET A 1 -17.15 7.53 26.87
N PHE A 2 -17.33 8.85 26.92
CA PHE A 2 -16.68 9.80 26.02
C PHE A 2 -16.47 11.15 26.71
N LEU A 3 -15.61 12.01 26.17
CA LEU A 3 -15.38 13.36 26.67
C LEU A 3 -16.34 14.36 26.03
N ARG A 4 -16.90 15.25 26.84
CA ARG A 4 -17.75 16.35 26.39
C ARG A 4 -17.18 17.67 26.89
N THR A 5 -17.12 18.67 26.01
CA THR A 5 -16.70 20.02 26.34
C THR A 5 -17.92 20.91 26.56
N LEU A 6 -17.94 21.64 27.66
CA LEU A 6 -18.93 22.67 27.96
C LEU A 6 -18.26 24.04 27.88
N ARG A 7 -18.82 24.94 27.07
CA ARG A 7 -18.39 26.34 26.98
C ARG A 7 -19.25 27.19 27.91
N LEU A 8 -18.61 27.95 28.80
CA LEU A 8 -19.28 28.87 29.71
C LEU A 8 -18.72 30.27 29.50
N ARG A 9 -19.62 31.23 29.21
CA ARG A 9 -19.28 32.64 29.12
C ARG A 9 -19.42 33.30 30.48
N ARG A 10 -18.36 33.94 30.98
CA ARG A 10 -18.38 34.65 32.27
C ARG A 10 -18.98 36.05 32.11
N LYS A 11 -19.37 36.64 33.24
CA LYS A 11 -19.83 38.04 33.33
C LYS A 11 -18.76 39.04 32.86
N ASP A 12 -17.49 38.65 32.95
CA ASP A 12 -16.31 39.42 32.54
C ASP A 12 -15.95 39.24 31.04
N GLY A 13 -16.87 38.73 30.22
CA GLY A 13 -16.68 38.55 28.78
C GLY A 13 -15.78 37.37 28.35
N SER A 14 -15.00 36.79 29.27
CA SER A 14 -14.13 35.63 29.00
C SER A 14 -14.91 34.31 28.85
N GLU A 15 -14.46 33.45 27.94
CA GLU A 15 -14.99 32.10 27.74
C GLU A 15 -14.11 31.05 28.44
N ALA A 16 -14.73 30.15 29.21
CA ALA A 16 -14.07 29.03 29.86
C ALA A 16 -14.62 27.70 29.31
N GLU A 17 -13.73 26.84 28.82
CA GLU A 17 -14.08 25.49 28.38
C GLU A 17 -13.83 24.48 29.51
N TYR A 18 -14.83 23.68 29.85
CA TYR A 18 -14.73 22.61 30.85
C TYR A 18 -14.86 21.23 30.19
N VAL A 19 -14.04 20.28 30.62
CA VAL A 19 -14.06 18.90 30.14
C VAL A 19 -14.77 18.01 31.15
N ARG A 20 -15.73 17.20 30.67
CA ARG A 20 -16.46 16.20 31.48
C ARG A 20 -16.36 14.83 30.84
N LEU A 21 -16.19 13.80 31.67
CA LEU A 21 -16.33 12.41 31.26
C LEU A 21 -17.80 12.01 31.40
N VAL A 22 -18.41 11.59 30.29
CA VAL A 22 -19.82 11.23 30.20
C VAL A 22 -19.94 9.75 29.84
N GLU A 23 -20.88 9.08 30.48
CA GLU A 23 -21.26 7.71 30.18
C GLU A 23 -22.69 7.67 29.62
N SER A 24 -22.87 6.97 28.51
CA SER A 24 -24.19 6.60 28.00
C SER A 24 -24.59 5.25 28.61
N TYR A 25 -25.76 5.18 29.20
CA TYR A 25 -26.34 3.95 29.77
C TYR A 25 -27.79 3.79 29.32
N ARG A 26 -28.33 2.58 29.40
CA ARG A 26 -29.73 2.30 29.07
C ARG A 26 -30.53 2.06 30.33
N GLU A 27 -31.69 2.70 30.43
CA GLU A 27 -32.65 2.49 31.51
C GLU A 27 -34.05 2.41 30.90
N LYS A 28 -34.78 1.31 31.17
CA LYS A 28 -36.13 1.05 30.64
C LYS A 28 -36.23 1.26 29.12
N GLY A 29 -35.24 0.77 28.37
CA GLY A 29 -35.21 0.84 26.90
C GLY A 29 -34.77 2.19 26.31
N GLN A 30 -34.57 3.23 27.12
CA GLN A 30 -34.12 4.54 26.66
C GLN A 30 -32.62 4.75 26.93
N VAL A 31 -31.91 5.38 25.99
CA VAL A 31 -30.50 5.76 26.17
C VAL A 31 -30.43 7.09 26.94
N LYS A 32 -29.85 7.05 28.13
CA LYS A 32 -29.59 8.22 28.98
C LYS A 32 -28.10 8.47 29.09
N GLN A 33 -27.74 9.70 29.45
CA GLN A 33 -26.36 10.09 29.72
C GLN A 33 -26.22 10.53 31.18
N ARG A 34 -25.14 10.10 31.84
CA ARG A 34 -24.74 10.62 33.15
C ARG A 34 -23.31 11.14 33.11
N ILE A 35 -23.04 12.19 33.89
CA ILE A 35 -21.69 12.71 34.08
C ILE A 35 -21.00 11.80 35.09
N VAL A 36 -19.89 11.21 34.67
CA VAL A 36 -19.08 10.31 35.49
C VAL A 36 -18.10 11.13 36.33
N ALA A 37 -17.45 12.11 35.70
CA ALA A 37 -16.51 13.01 36.35
C ALA A 37 -16.43 14.35 35.62
N THR A 38 -16.16 15.43 36.37
CA THR A 38 -15.76 16.72 35.79
C THR A 38 -14.25 16.83 35.92
N LEU A 39 -13.55 16.83 34.79
CA LEU A 39 -12.08 16.84 34.77
C LEU A 39 -11.52 18.23 35.07
N GLY A 40 -12.27 19.28 34.74
CA GLY A 40 -11.91 20.66 35.05
C GLY A 40 -11.81 21.54 33.81
N ARG A 41 -11.16 22.70 33.97
CA ARG A 41 -10.97 23.70 32.91
C ARG A 41 -9.91 23.24 31.92
N LYS A 42 -10.24 23.22 30.63
CA LYS A 42 -9.39 22.72 29.55
C LYS A 42 -8.05 23.45 29.48
N ASP A 43 -8.05 24.77 29.66
CA ASP A 43 -6.86 25.63 29.61
C ASP A 43 -5.88 25.32 30.75
N LEU A 44 -6.39 24.99 31.94
CA LEU A 44 -5.55 24.61 33.07
C LEU A 44 -5.09 23.15 32.98
N LEU A 45 -5.85 22.30 32.30
CA LEU A 45 -5.60 20.86 32.22
C LEU A 45 -4.63 20.51 31.08
N ALA A 46 -4.66 21.25 29.97
CA ALA A 46 -3.83 21.00 28.79
C ALA A 46 -2.32 20.93 29.08
N PRO A 47 -1.72 21.84 29.89
CA PRO A 47 -0.29 21.79 30.20
C PRO A 47 0.14 20.58 31.05
N HIS A 48 -0.81 19.91 31.71
CA HIS A 48 -0.55 18.83 32.65
C HIS A 48 -0.99 17.45 32.13
N LEU A 49 -1.51 17.38 30.90
CA LEU A 49 -2.09 16.17 30.35
C LEU A 49 -1.07 15.03 30.21
N ASP A 50 0.15 15.36 29.77
CA ASP A 50 1.21 14.37 29.59
C ASP A 50 1.63 13.75 30.94
N ARG A 51 1.80 14.59 31.97
CA ARG A 51 2.12 14.16 33.33
C ARG A 51 0.99 13.31 33.94
N LEU A 52 -0.27 13.65 33.67
CA LEU A 52 -1.43 12.86 34.10
C LEU A 52 -1.48 11.51 33.40
N ALA A 53 -1.17 11.45 32.10
CA ALA A 53 -1.11 10.19 31.36
C ALA A 53 -0.02 9.26 31.94
N GLU A 54 1.18 9.79 32.16
CA GLU A 54 2.30 9.07 32.80
C GLU A 54 1.90 8.49 34.16
N LEU A 55 1.30 9.31 35.04
CA LEU A 55 0.86 8.88 36.37
C LEU A 55 -0.22 7.79 36.33
N LEU A 56 -1.07 7.79 35.30
CA LEU A 56 -2.10 6.77 35.08
C LEU A 56 -1.55 5.48 34.44
N GLY A 57 -0.22 5.32 34.33
CA GLY A 57 0.42 4.13 33.77
C GLY A 57 0.18 3.97 32.27
N ARG A 58 -0.39 4.99 31.62
CA ARG A 58 -0.44 5.06 30.17
C ARG A 58 0.82 5.81 29.78
N SER A 59 1.73 5.16 29.06
CA SER A 59 2.68 5.93 28.26
C SER A 59 1.83 6.91 27.46
N ALA A 60 1.95 8.21 27.75
CA ALA A 60 1.33 9.23 26.92
C ALA A 60 1.71 8.82 25.48
N PRO A 61 0.77 8.63 24.54
CA PRO A 61 1.17 8.36 23.17
C PRO A 61 2.09 9.52 22.82
N ALA A 62 3.39 9.23 22.69
CA ALA A 62 4.45 10.23 22.61
C ALA A 62 3.93 11.34 21.71
N SER A 63 3.71 12.54 22.29
CA SER A 63 3.02 13.69 21.67
C SER A 63 3.03 13.54 20.16
N PRO A 64 1.92 13.13 19.50
CA PRO A 64 1.95 12.34 18.26
C PRO A 64 3.04 12.90 17.38
N ARG A 65 4.21 12.26 17.41
CA ARG A 65 5.48 12.91 17.08
C ARG A 65 5.41 13.14 15.60
N ALA A 66 4.87 14.30 15.19
CA ALA A 66 4.01 14.43 14.01
C ALA A 66 4.36 13.37 12.98
N LEU A 67 3.71 12.21 13.08
CA LEU A 67 4.07 11.07 12.24
C LEU A 67 3.69 11.52 10.84
N LYS A 68 4.65 12.08 10.11
CA LYS A 68 4.51 12.47 8.72
C LYS A 68 4.71 11.17 7.95
N PRO A 69 3.64 10.50 7.52
CA PRO A 69 3.79 9.29 6.72
C PRO A 69 4.53 9.74 5.45
N GLN A 70 5.67 9.12 5.16
CA GLN A 70 6.44 9.48 3.97
C GLN A 70 5.68 9.08 2.71
N GLU A 71 5.01 7.92 2.75
CA GLU A 71 4.25 7.35 1.64
C GLU A 71 3.03 6.58 2.18
N SER A 72 1.98 6.43 1.36
CA SER A 72 0.76 5.67 1.68
C SER A 72 0.43 4.70 0.55
N THR A 73 1.36 3.79 0.27
CA THR A 73 1.27 2.86 -0.85
C THR A 73 0.45 1.61 -0.53
N VAL A 74 -0.23 1.07 -1.54
CA VAL A 74 -0.93 -0.21 -1.43
C VAL A 74 0.08 -1.35 -1.59
N TRP A 75 0.12 -2.28 -0.63
CA TRP A 75 1.16 -3.33 -0.59
C TRP A 75 0.61 -4.75 -0.44
N GLY A 76 -0.53 -4.89 0.25
CA GLY A 76 -1.14 -6.19 0.56
C GLY A 76 -1.36 -7.11 -0.64
N PRO A 77 -2.07 -6.66 -1.70
CA PRO A 77 -2.35 -7.51 -2.86
C PRO A 77 -1.09 -8.05 -3.54
N THR A 78 -0.05 -7.22 -3.68
CA THR A 78 1.23 -7.62 -4.27
C THR A 78 1.94 -8.68 -3.44
N LEU A 79 1.90 -8.58 -2.11
CA LEU A 79 2.50 -9.59 -1.24
C LEU A 79 1.76 -10.92 -1.31
N VAL A 80 0.43 -10.90 -1.36
CA VAL A 80 -0.37 -12.12 -1.54
C VAL A 80 -0.04 -12.77 -2.88
N ALA A 81 0.00 -11.99 -3.95
CA ALA A 81 0.38 -12.49 -5.27
C ALA A 81 1.80 -13.08 -5.28
N ARG A 82 2.76 -12.46 -4.57
CA ARG A 82 4.12 -12.97 -4.44
C ARG A 82 4.17 -14.31 -3.71
N HIS A 83 3.36 -14.47 -2.67
CA HIS A 83 3.25 -15.74 -1.95
C HIS A 83 2.72 -16.85 -2.87
N LEU A 84 1.62 -16.58 -3.58
CA LEU A 84 1.04 -17.54 -4.54
C LEU A 84 2.00 -17.87 -5.68
N TRP A 85 2.74 -16.88 -6.20
CA TRP A 85 3.75 -17.08 -7.23
C TRP A 85 4.84 -18.09 -6.80
N LYS A 86 5.26 -18.01 -5.54
CA LYS A 86 6.21 -18.95 -4.93
C LYS A 86 5.59 -20.34 -4.72
N GLU A 87 4.36 -20.42 -4.22
CA GLU A 87 3.67 -21.71 -4.07
C GLU A 87 3.47 -22.44 -5.40
N LEU A 88 3.28 -21.70 -6.48
CA LEU A 88 3.19 -22.25 -7.84
C LEU A 88 4.55 -22.67 -8.43
N GLY A 89 5.67 -22.40 -7.75
CA GLY A 89 7.02 -22.69 -8.24
C GLY A 89 7.43 -21.86 -9.46
N MET A 90 6.77 -20.71 -9.68
CA MET A 90 7.01 -19.87 -10.85
C MET A 90 8.35 -19.14 -10.79
N GLU A 91 8.84 -18.87 -9.58
CA GLU A 91 10.16 -18.28 -9.37
C GLU A 91 11.22 -19.24 -9.89
N GLU A 92 11.25 -20.49 -9.42
CA GLU A 92 12.22 -21.51 -9.84
C GLU A 92 12.10 -21.87 -11.32
N LEU A 93 10.88 -21.87 -11.86
CA LEU A 93 10.63 -22.18 -13.27
C LEU A 93 11.24 -21.14 -14.22
N LEU A 94 11.22 -19.87 -13.82
CA LEU A 94 11.61 -18.73 -14.66
C LEU A 94 12.99 -18.18 -14.30
N GLU A 95 13.52 -18.48 -13.12
CA GLU A 95 14.80 -17.99 -12.65
C GLU A 95 15.94 -18.60 -13.48
N GLU A 96 16.78 -17.74 -14.01
CA GLU A 96 18.04 -18.14 -14.65
C GLU A 96 19.14 -18.21 -13.60
N LYS A 97 20.21 -18.98 -13.87
CA LYS A 97 21.49 -18.78 -13.17
C LYS A 97 21.90 -17.32 -13.37
N ARG A 98 21.70 -16.52 -12.34
CA ARG A 98 21.87 -15.06 -12.30
C ARG A 98 23.09 -14.63 -13.13
N GLY A 99 22.86 -14.16 -14.35
CA GLY A 99 23.89 -13.43 -15.08
C GLY A 99 24.24 -12.18 -14.27
N LYS A 100 25.52 -11.78 -14.23
CA LYS A 100 26.02 -10.60 -13.49
C LYS A 100 25.52 -9.25 -14.06
N GLY A 101 24.25 -9.15 -14.44
CA GLY A 101 23.59 -7.92 -14.88
C GLY A 101 23.06 -7.11 -13.70
N LYS A 102 23.01 -5.79 -13.85
CA LYS A 102 22.47 -4.84 -12.84
C LYS A 102 20.93 -4.69 -12.88
N GLY A 103 20.21 -5.56 -13.59
CA GLY A 103 18.75 -5.45 -13.81
C GLY A 103 17.94 -6.53 -13.09
N LEU A 104 16.60 -6.37 -13.12
CA LEU A 104 15.64 -7.38 -12.66
C LEU A 104 15.77 -8.66 -13.49
N SER A 105 15.65 -9.84 -12.84
CA SER A 105 15.64 -11.13 -13.54
C SER A 105 14.39 -11.29 -14.42
N LEU A 106 14.40 -12.26 -15.34
CA LEU A 106 13.20 -12.54 -16.12
C LEU A 106 12.01 -12.94 -15.23
N ALA A 107 12.25 -13.74 -14.19
CA ALA A 107 11.22 -14.15 -13.23
C ALA A 107 10.61 -12.95 -12.52
N GLU A 108 11.44 -12.01 -12.07
CA GLU A 108 10.98 -10.77 -11.45
C GLU A 108 10.14 -9.94 -12.42
N ARG A 109 10.62 -9.75 -13.66
CA ARG A 109 9.86 -8.95 -14.63
C ARG A 109 8.52 -9.60 -14.98
N ALA A 110 8.51 -10.92 -15.16
CA ALA A 110 7.31 -11.69 -15.41
C ALA A 110 6.31 -11.53 -14.26
N PHE A 111 6.76 -11.72 -13.01
CA PHE A 111 5.92 -11.52 -11.83
C PHE A 111 5.26 -10.14 -11.82
N VAL A 112 6.03 -9.08 -11.98
CA VAL A 112 5.49 -7.71 -11.93
C VAL A 112 4.46 -7.47 -13.04
N LEU A 113 4.70 -7.97 -14.26
CA LEU A 113 3.73 -7.86 -15.35
C LEU A 113 2.44 -8.64 -15.08
N VAL A 114 2.56 -9.86 -14.52
CA VAL A 114 1.41 -10.66 -14.10
C VAL A 114 0.58 -9.92 -13.06
N VAL A 115 1.23 -9.44 -12.00
CA VAL A 115 0.55 -8.78 -10.90
C VAL A 115 -0.05 -7.45 -11.34
N ASN A 116 0.65 -6.68 -12.18
CA ASN A 116 0.08 -5.49 -12.79
C ASN A 116 -1.20 -5.82 -13.57
N ARG A 117 -1.20 -6.90 -14.36
CA ARG A 117 -2.37 -7.33 -15.11
C ARG A 117 -3.54 -7.74 -14.22
N LEU A 118 -3.27 -8.34 -13.05
CA LEU A 118 -4.29 -8.75 -12.08
C LEU A 118 -4.87 -7.59 -11.27
N LEU A 119 -4.03 -6.62 -10.89
CA LEU A 119 -4.41 -5.56 -9.94
C LEU A 119 -4.79 -4.24 -10.61
N SER A 120 -4.12 -3.89 -11.70
CA SER A 120 -4.30 -2.62 -12.40
C SER A 120 -4.02 -2.80 -13.90
N PRO A 121 -4.88 -3.53 -14.63
CA PRO A 121 -4.66 -3.84 -16.03
C PRO A 121 -4.54 -2.55 -16.86
N GLY A 122 -3.46 -2.48 -17.63
CA GLY A 122 -3.14 -1.34 -18.49
C GLY A 122 -2.03 -1.68 -19.47
N SER A 123 -1.58 -0.68 -20.23
CA SER A 123 -0.40 -0.82 -21.09
C SER A 123 0.88 -0.88 -20.26
N GLU A 124 2.00 -1.33 -20.85
CA GLU A 124 3.32 -1.27 -20.19
C GLU A 124 3.74 0.16 -19.88
N HIS A 125 3.18 1.16 -20.58
CA HIS A 125 3.34 2.56 -20.20
C HIS A 125 2.61 2.89 -18.88
N ALA A 126 1.44 2.31 -18.64
CA ALA A 126 0.68 2.49 -17.41
C ALA A 126 1.33 1.77 -16.21
N LEU A 127 2.15 0.74 -16.44
CA LEU A 127 2.91 0.05 -15.39
C LEU A 127 3.79 1.03 -14.58
N ALA A 128 4.40 2.02 -15.24
CA ALA A 128 5.18 3.05 -14.54
C ALA A 128 4.32 3.89 -13.58
N GLN A 129 3.07 4.18 -13.95
CA GLN A 129 2.14 4.91 -13.08
C GLN A 129 1.68 4.05 -11.91
N TRP A 130 1.39 2.77 -12.15
CA TRP A 130 1.02 1.83 -11.10
C TRP A 130 2.14 1.64 -10.06
N LEU A 131 3.40 1.60 -10.48
CA LEU A 131 4.54 1.49 -9.56
C LEU A 131 4.72 2.72 -8.64
N GLU A 132 4.08 3.87 -8.93
CA GLU A 132 4.04 5.02 -8.01
C GLU A 132 3.05 4.81 -6.86
N THR A 133 1.90 4.21 -7.14
CA THR A 133 0.81 4.04 -6.18
C THR A 133 0.96 2.77 -5.34
N ASP A 134 1.52 1.73 -5.95
CA ASP A 134 1.60 0.40 -5.37
C ASP A 134 3.04 0.07 -4.97
N TYR A 135 3.17 -0.59 -3.82
CA TYR A 135 4.43 -1.11 -3.35
C TYR A 135 4.67 -2.49 -3.97
N VAL A 136 5.62 -2.53 -4.89
CA VAL A 136 6.06 -3.78 -5.53
C VAL A 136 7.51 -4.05 -5.15
N PRO A 137 7.78 -5.01 -4.25
CA PRO A 137 9.14 -5.38 -3.90
C PRO A 137 9.74 -6.28 -4.99
N ASP A 138 11.02 -6.06 -5.28
CA ASP A 138 11.83 -7.02 -6.02
C ASP A 138 12.18 -8.25 -5.16
N GLY A 139 12.88 -9.22 -5.74
CA GLY A 139 13.34 -10.41 -5.02
C GLY A 139 14.30 -10.15 -3.85
N ARG A 140 14.81 -8.92 -3.67
CA ARG A 140 15.62 -8.49 -2.52
C ARG A 140 14.80 -7.75 -1.46
N GLY A 141 13.53 -7.49 -1.73
CA GLY A 141 12.66 -6.68 -0.86
C GLY A 141 12.78 -5.17 -1.09
N GLU A 142 13.49 -4.73 -2.13
CA GLU A 142 13.59 -3.32 -2.48
C GLU A 142 12.41 -2.92 -3.38
N ARG A 143 11.81 -1.75 -3.12
CA ARG A 143 10.69 -1.26 -3.93
C ARG A 143 11.17 -0.92 -5.33
N ILE A 144 10.53 -1.52 -6.33
CA ILE A 144 10.70 -1.15 -7.73
C ILE A 144 10.04 0.21 -7.95
N ARG A 145 10.83 1.21 -8.34
CA ARG A 145 10.34 2.55 -8.67
C ARG A 145 10.47 2.82 -10.17
N PRO A 146 9.50 3.52 -10.78
CA PRO A 146 9.62 3.95 -12.15
C PRO A 146 10.70 5.04 -12.28
N VAL A 147 11.31 5.13 -13.46
CA VAL A 147 12.24 6.22 -13.79
C VAL A 147 11.54 7.15 -14.77
N TRP A 148 11.17 8.34 -14.30
CA TRP A 148 10.52 9.35 -15.13
C TRP A 148 11.56 10.16 -15.90
N LYS A 149 11.29 10.36 -17.20
CA LYS A 149 12.08 11.22 -18.07
C LYS A 149 11.18 11.81 -19.14
N GLN A 150 11.17 13.13 -19.26
CA GLN A 150 10.34 13.79 -20.26
C GLN A 150 10.97 13.67 -21.65
N ASN A 151 10.42 12.79 -22.48
CA ASN A 151 10.84 12.56 -23.86
C ASN A 151 9.62 12.72 -24.81
N GLY A 152 9.28 13.96 -25.14
CA GLY A 152 8.12 14.25 -26.00
C GLY A 152 6.80 13.83 -25.36
N ARG A 153 6.01 12.98 -26.06
CA ARG A 153 4.72 12.47 -25.56
C ARG A 153 4.88 11.41 -24.45
N VAL A 154 6.02 10.71 -24.39
CA VAL A 154 6.29 9.66 -23.41
C VAL A 154 7.02 10.25 -22.21
N ARG A 155 6.49 10.00 -21.00
CA ARG A 155 7.03 10.57 -19.75
C ARG A 155 7.94 9.63 -18.97
N VAL A 156 8.16 8.40 -19.44
CA VAL A 156 8.95 7.37 -18.77
C VAL A 156 10.28 7.16 -19.50
N ASP A 157 11.35 6.90 -18.76
CA ASP A 157 12.65 6.60 -19.37
C ASP A 157 12.57 5.33 -20.24
N PRO A 158 12.97 5.40 -21.53
CA PRO A 158 12.95 4.23 -22.41
C PRO A 158 13.78 3.05 -21.89
N ARG A 159 14.89 3.31 -21.17
CA ARG A 159 15.73 2.25 -20.59
C ARG A 159 15.03 1.51 -19.46
N PHE A 160 14.11 2.18 -18.77
CA PHE A 160 13.24 1.55 -17.79
C PHE A 160 12.14 0.72 -18.49
N LEU A 161 11.53 1.24 -19.55
CA LEU A 161 10.43 0.56 -20.26
C LEU A 161 10.88 -0.67 -21.07
N TRP A 162 12.03 -0.60 -21.72
CA TRP A 162 12.45 -1.58 -22.72
C TRP A 162 12.58 -3.01 -22.19
N PRO A 163 13.11 -3.26 -20.97
CA PRO A 163 13.11 -4.60 -20.37
C PRO A 163 11.70 -5.19 -20.17
N TRP A 164 10.69 -4.37 -19.90
CA TRP A 164 9.32 -4.84 -19.71
C TRP A 164 8.74 -5.35 -21.02
N TYR A 165 8.86 -4.59 -22.12
CA TYR A 165 8.42 -5.02 -23.45
C TYR A 165 9.10 -6.31 -23.92
N ARG A 166 10.41 -6.45 -23.66
CA ARG A 166 11.20 -7.64 -24.02
C ARG A 166 10.83 -8.89 -23.23
N THR A 167 10.14 -8.74 -22.10
CA THR A 167 9.88 -9.87 -21.19
C THR A 167 9.05 -10.95 -21.87
N LEU A 168 8.04 -10.58 -22.65
CA LEU A 168 7.23 -11.55 -23.38
C LEU A 168 8.00 -12.24 -24.51
N ASP A 169 8.84 -11.51 -25.25
CA ASP A 169 9.71 -12.10 -26.27
C ASP A 169 10.67 -13.14 -25.67
N GLU A 170 11.26 -12.82 -24.52
CA GLU A 170 12.14 -13.72 -23.77
C GLU A 170 11.38 -14.96 -23.26
N LEU A 171 10.14 -14.80 -22.78
CA LEU A 171 9.29 -15.91 -22.34
C LEU A 171 8.86 -16.81 -23.50
N ILE A 172 8.50 -16.24 -24.66
CA ILE A 172 8.12 -16.98 -25.86
C ILE A 172 9.30 -17.83 -26.34
N GLY A 173 10.51 -17.25 -26.39
CA GLY A 173 11.72 -17.99 -26.74
C GLY A 173 12.03 -19.16 -25.79
N ARG A 174 11.57 -19.10 -24.53
CA ARG A 174 11.73 -20.18 -23.54
C ARG A 174 10.60 -21.17 -23.52
N LYS A 175 9.42 -20.81 -24.03
CA LYS A 175 8.21 -21.66 -24.04
C LYS A 175 8.49 -23.06 -24.58
N GLU A 176 9.36 -23.18 -25.58
CA GLU A 176 9.73 -24.47 -26.20
C GLU A 176 10.63 -25.35 -25.31
N ARG A 177 11.46 -24.75 -24.45
CA ARG A 177 12.38 -25.46 -23.55
C ARG A 177 11.78 -25.79 -22.19
N THR A 178 10.93 -24.91 -21.65
CA THR A 178 10.54 -24.97 -20.23
C THR A 178 9.21 -25.70 -19.99
N LEU A 179 8.32 -25.77 -20.98
CA LEU A 179 6.97 -26.29 -20.79
C LEU A 179 6.78 -27.67 -21.44
N GLY A 180 7.07 -28.71 -20.65
CA GLY A 180 6.60 -30.07 -20.90
C GLY A 180 5.06 -30.12 -20.99
N VAL A 181 4.56 -31.11 -21.75
CA VAL A 181 3.19 -31.22 -22.29
C VAL A 181 2.05 -30.95 -21.28
N ARG A 182 2.25 -31.16 -19.98
CA ARG A 182 1.24 -30.91 -18.92
C ARG A 182 1.13 -29.44 -18.46
N SER A 183 2.20 -28.66 -18.52
CA SER A 183 2.19 -27.23 -18.13
C SER A 183 1.76 -26.31 -19.27
N ARG A 184 1.52 -26.87 -20.46
CA ARG A 184 1.09 -26.11 -21.65
C ARG A 184 -0.26 -25.44 -21.44
N MET A 185 -1.20 -26.03 -20.71
CA MET A 185 -2.57 -25.48 -20.64
C MET A 185 -2.66 -24.18 -19.83
N ILE A 186 -2.00 -24.12 -18.66
CA ILE A 186 -2.01 -22.92 -17.80
C ILE A 186 -1.16 -21.81 -18.44
N ALA A 187 0.02 -22.16 -18.97
CA ALA A 187 0.89 -21.17 -19.62
C ALA A 187 0.35 -20.71 -20.99
N TYR A 188 -0.39 -21.53 -21.74
CA TYR A 188 -1.05 -21.10 -22.98
C TYR A 188 -2.19 -20.12 -22.70
N CYS A 189 -3.10 -20.43 -21.76
CA CYS A 189 -4.14 -19.47 -21.38
C CYS A 189 -3.52 -18.15 -20.90
N PHE A 190 -2.48 -18.23 -20.07
CA PHE A 190 -1.83 -17.05 -19.50
C PHE A 190 -1.08 -16.21 -20.56
N LEU A 191 -0.36 -16.85 -21.49
CA LEU A 191 0.37 -16.15 -22.57
C LEU A 191 -0.57 -15.69 -23.69
N GLU A 192 -1.66 -16.39 -23.99
CA GLU A 192 -2.67 -15.95 -24.96
C GLU A 192 -3.48 -14.78 -24.42
N GLU A 193 -3.88 -14.76 -23.15
CA GLU A 193 -4.54 -13.59 -22.55
C GLU A 193 -3.62 -12.37 -22.53
N MET A 194 -2.34 -12.55 -22.20
CA MET A 194 -1.37 -11.45 -22.29
C MET A 194 -1.16 -10.96 -23.71
N ARG A 195 -1.12 -11.84 -24.72
CA ARG A 195 -0.98 -11.48 -26.13
C ARG A 195 -2.24 -10.85 -26.73
N MET A 196 -3.43 -11.32 -26.33
CA MET A 196 -4.72 -10.80 -26.79
C MET A 196 -5.01 -9.42 -26.19
N GLY A 197 -4.58 -9.16 -24.96
CA GLY A 197 -4.61 -7.84 -24.34
C GLY A 197 -3.49 -6.88 -24.79
N LEU A 198 -2.69 -7.26 -25.79
CA LEU A 198 -1.65 -6.45 -26.45
C LEU A 198 -2.00 -6.05 -27.89
N LEU A 199 -3.19 -6.44 -28.38
CA LEU A 199 -3.70 -5.89 -29.62
C LEU A 199 -4.11 -4.42 -29.38
N PRO A 200 -3.54 -3.47 -30.14
CA PRO A 200 -3.72 -2.05 -29.88
C PRO A 200 -5.17 -1.66 -30.15
N CYS A 201 -5.83 -1.10 -29.13
CA CYS A 201 -6.78 -0.03 -29.40
C CYS A 201 -5.98 1.08 -30.09
N PHE A 202 -6.29 1.28 -31.37
CA PHE A 202 -5.78 2.36 -32.21
C PHE A 202 -5.91 3.74 -31.56
#